data_AF-A0A7V4K277-F1
#
_entry.id   AF-A0A7V4K277-F1
#
_cell.length_a   1.000
_cell.length_b   1.000
_cell.length_c   1.000
_cell.angle_alpha   90.00
_cell.angle_beta   90.00
_cell.angle_gamma   90.00
#
_symmetry.space_group_name_H-M   'P 1'
#
loop_
_entity.id
_entity.type
_entity.pdbx_description
1 polymer ?
#
loop_
_entity_poly.entity_id
_entity_poly.type
_entity_poly.pdbx_seq_one_letter_code
_entity_poly.pdbx_strand_id
1 'polypeptide(L)'
;MKALRQELILVGTVHRAPKGYESLIKVLYAERPEVITVEVSPYGLRFRKKKRELLEKDGLPLGLKAYLEIPYEYKAAKDYGVDQGIPVIPIDLCWYSKRFLRDLKELFINYVEGSVSSFLEQYRIALLCWDDPILARAFLKHLDPKREKALAKRVFSIFVRLEKRLMHIGGWTHMLPLPETLFGLLRPLNPKRILLLPEGER
;
A
#
# COMPACT_ATOMS: atom_id res chain seq x y z
N MET A 1 -33.55 11.56 1.41
CA MET A 1 -32.19 11.72 1.98
C MET A 1 -31.45 10.41 1.81
N LYS A 2 -30.39 10.33 0.98
CA LYS A 2 -29.55 9.12 0.92
C LYS A 2 -28.75 9.08 2.23
N ALA A 3 -28.93 8.03 3.03
CA ALA A 3 -28.05 7.78 4.17
C ALA A 3 -26.61 7.76 3.66
N LEU A 4 -25.78 8.68 4.15
CA LEU A 4 -24.35 8.71 3.90
C LEU A 4 -23.78 7.43 4.54
N ARG A 5 -23.45 6.43 3.72
CA ARG A 5 -22.87 5.18 4.21
C ARG A 5 -21.37 5.41 4.40
N GLN A 6 -21.01 6.00 5.54
CA GLN A 6 -19.62 6.08 5.97
C GLN A 6 -19.06 4.64 6.02
N GLU A 7 -17.99 4.39 5.28
CA GLU A 7 -17.44 3.05 5.11
C GLU A 7 -15.92 3.14 4.98
N LEU A 8 -15.21 2.28 5.72
CA LEU A 8 -13.77 2.14 5.62
C LEU A 8 -13.44 0.91 4.77
N ILE A 9 -12.69 1.11 3.70
CA ILE A 9 -12.22 0.06 2.81
C ILE A 9 -10.70 -0.01 2.93
N LEU A 10 -10.16 -1.20 3.19
CA LEU A 10 -8.74 -1.48 3.27
C LEU A 10 -8.33 -2.38 2.10
N VAL A 11 -7.48 -1.87 1.21
CA VAL A 11 -6.98 -2.58 0.05
C VAL A 11 -5.53 -3.00 0.30
N GLY A 12 -5.32 -4.31 0.39
CA GLY A 12 -4.01 -4.93 0.54
C GLY A 12 -3.39 -5.25 -0.82
N THR A 13 -2.18 -4.75 -1.07
CA THR A 13 -1.49 -4.90 -2.36
C THR A 13 -0.18 -5.68 -2.20
N VAL A 14 0.20 -6.44 -3.23
CA VAL A 14 1.59 -6.89 -3.40
C VAL A 14 2.36 -5.75 -4.06
N HIS A 15 3.36 -5.21 -3.37
CA HIS A 15 4.13 -4.07 -3.87
C HIS A 15 4.88 -4.42 -5.15
N ARG A 16 4.86 -3.48 -6.11
CA ARG A 16 5.52 -3.61 -7.43
C ARG A 16 5.03 -4.79 -8.28
N ALA A 17 3.90 -5.40 -7.94
CA ALA A 17 3.32 -6.45 -8.75
C ALA A 17 3.06 -5.96 -10.19
N PRO A 18 3.43 -6.75 -11.21
CA PRO A 18 3.01 -6.51 -12.58
C PRO A 18 1.48 -6.41 -12.66
N LYS A 19 0.98 -5.51 -13.50
CA LYS A 19 -0.46 -5.23 -13.65
C LYS A 19 -1.20 -4.73 -12.40
N GLY A 20 -0.49 -4.42 -11.32
CA GLY A 20 -1.09 -3.92 -10.08
C GLY A 20 -1.84 -2.59 -10.27
N TYR A 21 -1.36 -1.75 -11.19
CA TYR A 21 -2.03 -0.49 -11.55
C TYR A 21 -3.43 -0.75 -12.12
N GLU A 22 -3.53 -1.61 -13.13
CA GLU A 22 -4.77 -1.92 -13.85
C GLU A 22 -5.78 -2.59 -12.92
N SER A 23 -5.35 -3.55 -12.10
CA SER A 23 -6.20 -4.17 -11.07
C SER A 23 -6.71 -3.12 -10.08
N LEU A 24 -5.85 -2.22 -9.59
CA LEU A 24 -6.22 -1.23 -8.58
C LEU A 24 -7.19 -0.20 -9.14
N ILE A 25 -7.00 0.25 -10.38
CA ILE A 25 -7.94 1.15 -11.07
C ILE A 25 -9.35 0.53 -11.13
N LYS A 26 -9.47 -0.76 -11.47
CA LYS A 26 -10.78 -1.45 -11.49
C LYS A 26 -11.44 -1.46 -10.11
N VAL A 27 -10.68 -1.74 -9.05
CA VAL A 27 -11.20 -1.69 -7.67
C VAL A 27 -11.64 -0.27 -7.30
N LEU A 28 -10.87 0.75 -7.67
CA LEU A 28 -11.22 2.16 -7.40
C LEU A 28 -12.55 2.55 -8.06
N TYR A 29 -12.76 2.23 -9.34
CA TYR A 29 -14.02 2.52 -10.04
C TYR A 29 -15.20 1.68 -9.56
N ALA A 30 -14.97 0.45 -9.09
CA ALA A 30 -16.00 -0.41 -8.54
C ALA A 30 -16.46 0.07 -7.15
N GLU A 31 -15.51 0.41 -6.28
CA GLU A 31 -15.80 0.78 -4.89
C GLU A 31 -16.23 2.24 -4.75
N ARG A 32 -15.80 3.12 -5.66
CA ARG A 32 -16.09 4.56 -5.67
C ARG A 32 -15.81 5.25 -4.34
N PRO A 33 -14.56 5.21 -3.84
CA PRO A 33 -14.22 5.95 -2.63
C PRO A 33 -14.35 7.46 -2.87
N GLU A 34 -14.58 8.20 -1.80
CA GLU A 34 -14.67 9.66 -1.82
C GLU A 34 -13.41 10.33 -1.27
N VAL A 35 -12.56 9.56 -0.58
CA VAL A 35 -11.22 9.93 -0.13
C VAL A 35 -10.32 8.71 -0.21
N ILE A 36 -9.08 8.90 -0.63
CA ILE A 36 -8.08 7.84 -0.67
C ILE A 36 -6.90 8.20 0.22
N THR A 37 -6.44 7.25 1.01
CA THR A 37 -5.14 7.30 1.69
C THR A 37 -4.23 6.23 1.13
N VAL A 38 -2.93 6.54 0.99
CA VAL A 38 -1.95 5.63 0.41
C VAL A 38 -0.76 5.47 1.35
N GLU A 39 -0.28 4.24 1.52
CA GLU A 39 0.93 3.87 2.23
C GLU A 39 2.20 4.30 1.47
N VAL A 40 2.35 5.60 1.29
CA VAL A 40 3.58 6.22 0.82
C VAL A 40 3.78 7.52 1.58
N SER A 41 5.03 7.85 1.92
CA SER A 41 5.29 9.07 2.67
C SER A 41 5.44 10.27 1.73
N PRO A 42 5.03 11.47 2.14
CA PRO A 42 5.32 12.69 1.39
C PRO A 42 6.82 12.87 1.10
N TYR A 43 7.68 12.44 2.02
CA TYR A 43 9.13 12.45 1.80
C TYR A 43 9.55 11.49 0.67
N GLY A 44 9.05 10.26 0.68
CA GLY A 44 9.37 9.25 -0.33
C GLY A 44 8.91 9.66 -1.73
N LEU A 45 7.77 10.34 -1.85
CA LEU A 45 7.32 10.91 -3.12
C LEU A 45 8.23 12.04 -3.60
N ARG A 46 8.58 12.99 -2.72
CA ARG A 46 9.51 14.09 -3.06
C ARG A 46 10.88 13.57 -3.48
N PHE A 47 11.39 12.55 -2.78
CA PHE A 47 12.66 11.93 -3.12
C PHE A 47 12.65 11.35 -4.53
N ARG A 48 11.64 10.53 -4.86
CA ARG A 48 11.50 9.92 -6.19
C ARG A 48 11.34 10.96 -7.30
N LYS A 49 10.53 12.00 -7.07
CA LYS A 49 10.39 13.12 -8.01
C LYS A 49 11.74 13.82 -8.29
N LYS A 50 12.54 14.07 -7.26
CA LYS A 50 13.88 14.67 -7.40
C LYS A 50 14.90 13.77 -8.10
N LYS A 51 14.67 12.46 -8.11
CA LYS A 51 15.56 11.45 -8.71
C LYS A 51 15.05 10.94 -10.05
N ARG A 52 14.01 11.57 -10.62
CA ARG A 52 13.39 11.16 -11.89
C ARG A 52 14.40 11.12 -13.03
N GLU A 53 15.29 12.10 -13.11
CA GLU A 53 16.35 12.17 -14.12
C GLU A 53 17.34 10.99 -14.05
N LEU A 54 17.46 10.31 -12.91
CA LEU A 54 18.28 9.10 -12.81
C LEU A 54 17.64 7.90 -13.52
N LEU A 55 16.32 7.89 -13.71
CA LEU A 55 15.61 6.81 -14.40
C LEU A 55 15.90 6.77 -15.90
N GLU A 56 16.39 7.89 -16.44
CA GLU A 56 16.75 8.07 -17.86
C GLU A 56 18.22 7.72 -18.14
N LYS A 57 19.01 7.40 -17.10
CA LYS A 57 20.40 7.00 -17.28
C LYS A 57 20.52 5.57 -17.79
N ASP A 58 21.27 5.42 -18.87
CA ASP A 58 21.63 4.11 -19.41
C ASP A 58 22.41 3.28 -18.39
N GLY A 59 22.14 1.97 -18.36
CA GLY A 59 22.79 1.02 -17.47
C GLY A 59 22.29 1.03 -16.02
N LEU A 60 21.22 1.76 -15.69
CA LEU A 60 20.63 1.69 -14.34
C LEU A 60 20.04 0.28 -14.09
N PRO A 61 20.46 -0.42 -13.01
CA PRO A 61 19.93 -1.75 -12.71
C PRO A 61 18.42 -1.75 -12.51
N LEU A 62 17.72 -2.74 -13.07
CA LEU A 62 16.25 -2.83 -13.05
C LEU A 62 15.66 -2.70 -11.63
N GLY A 63 16.31 -3.31 -10.65
CA GLY A 63 15.89 -3.22 -9.25
C GLY A 63 15.94 -1.81 -8.67
N LEU A 64 16.98 -1.07 -9.01
CA LEU A 64 17.14 0.32 -8.60
C LEU A 64 16.15 1.23 -9.35
N LYS A 65 15.89 0.94 -10.63
CA LYS A 65 14.86 1.62 -11.42
C LYS A 65 13.48 1.46 -10.78
N ALA A 66 13.06 0.21 -10.52
CA ALA A 66 11.80 -0.11 -9.85
C ALA A 66 11.69 0.49 -8.43
N TYR A 67 12.82 0.67 -7.74
CA TYR A 67 12.85 1.30 -6.42
C TYR A 67 12.62 2.83 -6.47
N LEU A 68 13.21 3.50 -7.48
CA LEU A 68 13.14 4.94 -7.69
C LEU A 68 11.84 5.38 -8.37
N GLU A 69 11.16 4.49 -9.08
CA GLU A 69 9.85 4.74 -9.65
C GLU A 69 8.80 5.07 -8.58
N ILE A 70 7.84 5.92 -8.95
CA ILE A 70 6.68 6.20 -8.11
C ILE A 70 5.84 4.90 -8.01
N PRO A 71 5.50 4.44 -6.79
CA PRO A 71 4.73 3.21 -6.63
C PRO A 71 3.40 3.26 -7.37
N TYR A 72 3.00 2.13 -7.97
CA TYR A 72 1.77 2.06 -8.77
C TYR A 72 0.53 2.37 -7.93
N GLU A 73 0.57 2.06 -6.63
CA GLU A 73 -0.51 2.30 -5.68
C GLU A 73 -0.83 3.80 -5.61
N TYR A 74 0.22 4.62 -5.51
CA TYR A 74 0.06 6.07 -5.52
C TYR A 74 -0.33 6.59 -6.90
N LYS A 75 0.24 6.02 -7.98
CA LYS A 75 -0.08 6.43 -9.35
C LYS A 75 -1.57 6.20 -9.66
N ALA A 76 -2.08 4.98 -9.45
CA ALA A 76 -3.48 4.63 -9.68
C ALA A 76 -4.43 5.47 -8.82
N ALA A 77 -4.13 5.61 -7.53
CA ALA A 77 -4.91 6.46 -6.63
C ALA A 77 -4.92 7.92 -7.10
N LYS A 78 -3.78 8.45 -7.54
CA LYS A 78 -3.65 9.84 -7.98
C LYS A 78 -4.40 10.10 -9.28
N ASP A 79 -4.30 9.18 -10.25
CA ASP A 79 -4.99 9.28 -11.54
C ASP A 79 -6.51 9.25 -11.32
N TYR A 80 -7.02 8.27 -10.56
CA TYR A 80 -8.43 8.20 -10.17
C TYR A 80 -8.89 9.45 -9.40
N GLY A 81 -8.06 9.94 -8.45
CA GLY A 81 -8.39 11.11 -7.66
C GLY A 81 -8.49 12.39 -8.48
N VAL A 82 -7.67 12.53 -9.53
CA VAL A 82 -7.77 13.64 -10.49
C VAL A 82 -9.06 13.51 -11.31
N ASP A 83 -9.33 12.33 -11.84
CA ASP A 83 -10.50 12.05 -12.68
C ASP A 83 -11.83 12.27 -11.93
N GLN A 84 -11.91 11.83 -10.68
CA GLN A 84 -13.13 11.92 -9.86
C GLN A 84 -13.20 13.17 -8.99
N GLY A 85 -12.15 14.02 -9.00
CA GLY A 85 -12.09 15.23 -8.18
C GLY A 85 -12.04 14.98 -6.68
N ILE A 86 -11.41 13.89 -6.24
CA ILE A 86 -11.32 13.50 -4.82
C ILE A 86 -9.90 13.61 -4.25
N PRO A 87 -9.75 13.84 -2.93
CA PRO A 87 -8.43 13.94 -2.31
C PRO A 87 -7.74 12.57 -2.19
N VAL A 88 -6.42 12.60 -2.46
CA VAL A 88 -5.50 11.46 -2.30
C VAL A 88 -4.38 11.86 -1.35
N ILE A 89 -4.33 11.18 -0.20
CA ILE A 89 -3.51 11.58 0.94
C ILE A 89 -2.41 10.54 1.19
N PRO A 90 -1.12 10.87 0.97
CA PRO A 90 -0.01 10.01 1.36
C PRO A 90 0.19 10.04 2.88
N ILE A 91 0.09 8.88 3.56
CA ILE A 91 0.03 8.82 5.03
C ILE A 91 1.14 7.99 5.70
N ASP A 92 2.18 7.57 5.00
CA ASP A 92 3.28 6.81 5.63
C ASP A 92 4.30 7.73 6.37
N LEU A 93 5.18 7.13 7.16
CA LEU A 93 6.13 7.82 8.03
C LEU A 93 7.38 8.28 7.27
N CYS A 94 7.58 9.60 7.21
CA CYS A 94 8.73 10.21 6.54
C CYS A 94 10.09 9.73 7.06
N TRP A 95 10.23 9.48 8.37
CA TRP A 95 11.49 8.99 8.96
C TRP A 95 11.88 7.58 8.50
N TYR A 96 10.90 6.77 8.16
CA TYR A 96 11.04 5.38 7.77
C TYR A 96 11.53 5.41 6.34
N SER A 97 10.82 6.14 5.47
CA SER A 97 11.32 6.44 4.13
C SER A 97 12.71 7.09 4.15
N LYS A 98 13.05 8.01 5.07
CA LYS A 98 14.40 8.59 5.17
C LYS A 98 15.46 7.54 5.48
N ARG A 99 15.23 6.67 6.47
CA ARG A 99 16.17 5.58 6.82
C ARG A 99 16.35 4.64 5.63
N PHE A 100 15.24 4.12 5.10
CA PHE A 100 15.26 3.24 3.93
C PHE A 100 15.87 3.88 2.67
N LEU A 101 15.70 5.20 2.44
CA LEU A 101 16.24 5.87 1.26
C LEU A 101 17.68 6.37 1.43
N ARG A 102 18.21 6.39 2.66
CA ARG A 102 19.61 6.78 2.93
C ARG A 102 20.57 5.65 2.63
N ASP A 103 20.15 4.41 2.86
CA ASP A 103 21.00 3.22 2.74
C ASP A 103 20.92 2.57 1.35
N LEU A 104 20.80 3.39 0.30
CA LEU A 104 20.70 2.95 -1.11
C LEU A 104 21.81 2.00 -1.54
N LYS A 105 23.01 2.10 -0.94
CA LYS A 105 24.13 1.19 -1.19
C LYS A 105 23.93 -0.20 -0.59
N GLU A 106 23.41 -0.30 0.64
CA GLU A 106 23.11 -1.59 1.29
C GLU A 106 21.84 -2.23 0.71
N LEU A 107 20.86 -1.41 0.31
CA LEU A 107 19.69 -1.88 -0.43
C LEU A 107 20.06 -2.47 -1.79
N PHE A 108 21.09 -1.96 -2.46
CA PHE A 108 21.57 -2.53 -3.72
C PHE A 108 22.11 -3.95 -3.54
N ILE A 109 22.92 -4.17 -2.50
CA ILE A 109 23.52 -5.48 -2.17
C ILE A 109 22.41 -6.47 -1.80
N ASN A 110 21.50 -6.08 -0.92
CA ASN A 110 20.35 -6.92 -0.52
C ASN A 110 19.33 -7.18 -1.65
N TYR A 111 19.28 -6.33 -2.69
CA TYR A 111 18.36 -6.52 -3.83
C TYR A 111 18.94 -7.46 -4.90
N VAL A 112 20.26 -7.58 -4.97
CA VAL A 112 20.96 -8.54 -5.83
C VAL A 112 21.02 -9.91 -5.14
N GLU A 113 21.19 -9.97 -3.82
CA GLU A 113 21.28 -11.21 -3.03
C GLU A 113 19.93 -11.73 -2.51
N GLY A 114 18.96 -10.83 -2.27
CA GLY A 114 17.63 -11.15 -1.77
C GLY A 114 16.75 -11.69 -2.87
N SER A 115 16.82 -13.01 -3.04
CA SER A 115 15.92 -13.81 -3.87
C SER A 115 14.51 -13.22 -3.92
N VAL A 116 14.17 -12.80 -5.12
CA VAL A 116 12.81 -12.50 -5.55
C VAL A 116 11.96 -13.73 -5.24
N SER A 117 11.29 -13.72 -4.09
CA SER A 117 10.00 -14.37 -4.00
C SER A 117 9.20 -13.80 -5.16
N SER A 118 8.94 -14.64 -6.17
CA SER A 118 8.17 -14.21 -7.34
C SER A 118 6.90 -13.53 -6.83
N PHE A 119 6.44 -12.44 -7.46
CA PHE A 119 5.20 -11.77 -7.02
C PHE A 119 4.03 -12.77 -6.86
N LEU A 120 4.04 -13.85 -7.64
CA LEU A 120 3.15 -15.01 -7.53
C LEU A 120 3.23 -15.73 -6.18
N GLU A 121 4.44 -15.94 -5.65
CA GLU A 121 4.61 -16.51 -4.31
C GLU A 121 4.09 -15.55 -3.23
N GLN A 122 4.35 -14.24 -3.34
CA GLN A 122 3.74 -13.27 -2.43
C GLN A 122 2.20 -13.30 -2.50
N TYR A 123 1.62 -13.43 -3.70
CA TYR A 123 0.18 -13.59 -3.87
C TYR A 123 -0.35 -14.87 -3.24
N ARG A 124 0.34 -16.01 -3.45
CA ARG A 124 -0.03 -17.29 -2.83
C ARG A 124 -0.01 -17.21 -1.31
N ILE A 125 1.04 -16.63 -0.73
CA ILE A 125 1.14 -16.45 0.72
C ILE A 125 0.05 -15.50 1.21
N ALA A 126 -0.20 -14.39 0.50
CA ALA A 126 -1.25 -13.44 0.84
C ALA A 126 -2.63 -14.11 0.87
N LEU A 127 -2.95 -14.93 -0.13
CA LEU A 127 -4.19 -15.72 -0.20
C LEU A 127 -4.32 -16.69 0.97
N LEU A 128 -3.26 -17.47 1.26
CA LEU A 128 -3.26 -18.42 2.38
C LEU A 128 -3.47 -17.73 3.74
N CYS A 129 -2.89 -16.54 3.93
CA CYS A 129 -2.95 -15.83 5.19
C CYS A 129 -4.17 -14.92 5.35
N TRP A 130 -4.91 -14.62 4.27
CA TRP A 130 -5.85 -13.50 4.24
C TRP A 130 -6.94 -13.58 5.31
N ASP A 131 -7.46 -14.78 5.54
CA ASP A 131 -8.52 -15.05 6.52
C ASP A 131 -8.08 -16.03 7.61
N ASP A 132 -6.84 -16.51 7.57
CA ASP A 132 -6.29 -17.44 8.56
C ASP A 132 -5.31 -16.72 9.51
N PRO A 133 -5.70 -16.41 10.76
CA PRO A 133 -4.83 -15.76 11.73
C PRO A 133 -3.67 -16.64 12.19
N ILE A 134 -3.77 -17.97 12.11
CA ILE A 134 -2.70 -18.90 12.49
C ILE A 134 -1.60 -18.83 11.43
N LEU A 135 -1.97 -18.97 10.16
CA LEU A 135 -1.02 -18.84 9.05
C LEU A 135 -0.47 -17.42 8.95
N ALA A 136 -1.31 -16.39 9.09
CA ALA A 136 -0.87 -15.00 9.12
C ALA A 136 0.24 -14.78 10.17
N ARG A 137 0.08 -15.34 11.38
CA ARG A 137 1.09 -15.22 12.44
C ARG A 137 2.39 -15.97 12.09
N ALA A 138 2.30 -17.12 11.45
CA ALA A 138 3.47 -17.88 11.03
C ALA A 138 4.28 -17.18 9.93
N PHE A 139 3.63 -16.45 9.03
CA PHE A 139 4.26 -15.75 7.91
C PHE A 139 4.66 -14.29 8.22
N LEU A 140 4.11 -13.69 9.28
CA LEU A 140 4.43 -12.33 9.69
C LEU A 140 5.83 -12.25 10.33
N LYS A 141 6.87 -12.09 9.51
CA LYS A 141 8.26 -12.07 10.00
C LYS A 141 8.70 -10.71 10.56
N HIS A 142 8.21 -9.58 10.03
CA HIS A 142 8.76 -8.25 10.37
C HIS A 142 7.71 -7.12 10.35
N LEU A 143 6.78 -7.13 11.31
CA LEU A 143 5.89 -5.98 11.54
C LEU A 143 6.59 -4.97 12.45
N ASP A 144 6.51 -3.67 12.12
CA ASP A 144 6.91 -2.59 13.04
C ASP A 144 5.66 -2.08 13.77
N PRO A 145 5.45 -2.42 15.06
CA PRO A 145 4.24 -2.04 15.77
C PRO A 145 4.08 -0.52 15.91
N LYS A 146 5.18 0.25 15.89
CA LYS A 146 5.10 1.71 15.93
C LYS A 146 4.57 2.25 14.61
N ARG A 147 4.96 1.65 13.48
CA ARG A 147 4.44 2.00 12.16
C ARG A 147 2.96 1.66 12.03
N GLU A 148 2.54 0.46 12.45
CA GLU A 148 1.13 0.05 12.42
C GLU A 148 0.23 0.99 13.21
N LYS A 149 0.61 1.27 14.47
CA LYS A 149 -0.14 2.20 15.32
C LYS A 149 -0.23 3.60 14.72
N ALA A 150 0.84 4.07 14.08
CA ALA A 150 0.85 5.39 13.46
C ALA A 150 -0.03 5.45 12.20
N LEU A 151 0.02 4.41 11.35
CA LEU A 151 -0.86 4.29 10.19
C LEU A 151 -2.33 4.20 10.63
N ALA A 152 -2.63 3.33 11.59
CA ALA A 152 -3.98 3.15 12.13
C ALA A 152 -4.53 4.47 12.70
N LYS A 153 -3.74 5.18 13.50
CA LYS A 153 -4.13 6.49 14.05
C LYS A 153 -4.43 7.51 12.95
N ARG A 154 -3.64 7.53 11.86
CA ARG A 154 -3.86 8.45 10.73
C ARG A 154 -5.11 8.11 9.95
N VAL A 155 -5.30 6.84 9.59
CA VAL A 155 -6.51 6.35 8.90
C VAL A 155 -7.75 6.62 9.75
N PHE A 156 -7.72 6.23 11.04
CA PHE A 156 -8.80 6.49 11.98
C PHE A 156 -9.14 7.98 12.06
N SER A 157 -8.14 8.84 12.26
CA SER A 157 -8.36 10.28 12.37
C SER A 157 -8.96 10.89 11.10
N ILE A 158 -8.62 10.38 9.92
CA ILE A 158 -9.20 10.84 8.65
C ILE A 158 -10.64 10.32 8.54
N PHE A 159 -10.86 9.04 8.85
CA PHE A 159 -12.18 8.40 8.79
C PHE A 159 -13.20 9.09 9.69
N VAL A 160 -12.89 9.29 10.97
CA VAL A 160 -13.86 9.89 11.93
C VAL A 160 -14.16 11.35 11.65
N ARG A 161 -13.26 12.07 10.96
CA ARG A 161 -13.47 13.47 10.58
C ARG A 161 -14.25 13.64 9.28
N LEU A 162 -14.35 12.58 8.49
CA LEU A 162 -14.97 12.60 7.18
C LEU A 162 -16.11 11.61 7.18
N GLU A 163 -17.35 12.10 7.10
CA GLU A 163 -18.56 11.27 6.92
C GLU A 163 -18.66 10.72 5.48
N LYS A 164 -17.58 10.10 5.02
CA LYS A 164 -17.33 9.71 3.63
C LYS A 164 -16.83 8.28 3.54
N ARG A 165 -16.90 7.71 2.34
CA ARG A 165 -16.26 6.43 2.01
C ARG A 165 -14.75 6.63 1.88
N LEU A 166 -13.99 6.11 2.84
CA LEU A 166 -12.54 6.19 2.87
C LEU A 166 -11.95 4.87 2.39
N MET A 167 -11.09 4.93 1.39
CA MET A 167 -10.24 3.80 1.01
C MET A 167 -8.79 4.02 1.46
N HIS A 168 -8.22 3.04 2.14
CA HIS A 168 -6.79 2.98 2.40
C HIS A 168 -6.13 1.92 1.52
N ILE A 169 -5.03 2.28 0.86
CA ILE A 169 -4.26 1.40 -0.02
C ILE A 169 -2.87 1.22 0.59
N GLY A 170 -2.50 -0.04 0.85
CA GLY A 170 -1.21 -0.40 1.42
C GLY A 170 -0.86 -1.87 1.20
N GLY A 171 0.31 -2.30 1.66
CA GLY A 171 0.78 -3.67 1.57
C GLY A 171 -0.17 -4.67 2.22
N TRP A 172 -0.35 -5.84 1.61
CA TRP A 172 -1.30 -6.87 2.08
C TRP A 172 -1.04 -7.35 3.52
N THR A 173 0.22 -7.30 3.99
CA THR A 173 0.60 -7.70 5.35
C THR A 173 -0.06 -6.82 6.42
N HIS A 174 -0.33 -5.55 6.13
CA HIS A 174 -1.06 -4.63 7.01
C HIS A 174 -2.53 -5.03 7.20
N MET A 175 -3.06 -5.85 6.30
CA MET A 175 -4.48 -6.22 6.25
C MET A 175 -4.77 -7.59 6.84
N LEU A 176 -3.73 -8.27 7.36
CA LEU A 176 -3.84 -9.59 7.94
C LEU A 176 -4.68 -9.59 9.23
N PRO A 177 -5.39 -10.68 9.55
CA PRO A 177 -6.36 -10.75 10.65
C PRO A 177 -5.70 -10.88 12.05
N LEU A 178 -4.68 -10.07 12.33
CA LEU A 178 -3.92 -10.08 13.58
C LEU A 178 -4.12 -8.78 14.37
N PRO A 179 -4.26 -8.81 15.71
CA PRO A 179 -4.50 -7.62 16.53
C PRO A 179 -3.50 -6.48 16.35
N GLU A 180 -2.25 -6.80 16.06
CA GLU A 180 -1.12 -5.88 15.93
C GLU A 180 -1.03 -5.18 14.57
N THR A 181 -1.74 -5.66 13.56
CA THR A 181 -1.75 -5.10 12.20
C THR A 181 -2.67 -3.88 12.10
N LEU A 182 -2.50 -3.08 11.04
CA LEU A 182 -3.40 -1.99 10.70
C LEU A 182 -4.88 -2.42 10.69
N PHE A 183 -5.20 -3.56 10.05
CA PHE A 183 -6.57 -4.09 10.05
C PHE A 183 -7.04 -4.45 11.47
N GLY A 184 -6.23 -5.16 12.25
CA GLY A 184 -6.56 -5.52 13.63
C GLY A 184 -6.86 -4.29 14.50
N LEU A 185 -6.05 -3.25 14.37
CA LEU A 185 -6.19 -1.99 15.09
C LEU A 185 -7.44 -1.18 14.67
N LEU A 186 -7.88 -1.34 13.42
CA LEU A 186 -9.07 -0.67 12.88
C LEU A 186 -10.33 -1.55 12.90
N ARG A 187 -10.24 -2.79 13.39
CA ARG A 187 -11.35 -3.75 13.44
C ARG A 187 -12.64 -3.20 14.07
N PRO A 188 -12.62 -2.36 15.14
CA PRO A 188 -13.84 -1.78 15.70
C PRO A 188 -14.63 -0.90 14.72
N LEU A 189 -14.01 -0.40 13.65
CA LEU A 189 -14.68 0.36 12.58
C LEU A 189 -15.37 -0.55 11.54
N ASN A 190 -15.30 -1.87 11.71
CA ASN A 190 -15.80 -2.88 10.79
C ASN A 190 -15.38 -2.65 9.32
N PRO A 191 -14.07 -2.50 9.03
CA PRO A 191 -13.62 -2.18 7.69
C PRO A 191 -13.86 -3.33 6.71
N LYS A 192 -14.31 -2.99 5.50
CA LYS A 192 -14.27 -3.91 4.35
C LYS A 192 -12.81 -4.12 3.95
N ARG A 193 -12.40 -5.36 3.77
CA ARG A 193 -11.05 -5.72 3.28
C ARG A 193 -11.11 -6.23 1.85
N ILE A 194 -10.14 -5.84 1.04
CA ILE A 194 -9.95 -6.30 -0.34
C ILE A 194 -8.49 -6.67 -0.53
N LEU A 195 -8.21 -7.92 -0.92
CA LEU A 195 -6.90 -8.31 -1.43
C LEU A 195 -6.86 -8.00 -2.93
N LEU A 196 -5.89 -7.20 -3.36
CA LEU A 196 -5.76 -6.83 -4.76
C LEU A 196 -5.09 -7.97 -5.55
N LEU A 197 -5.87 -8.74 -6.29
CA LEU A 197 -5.36 -9.83 -7.13
C LEU A 197 -4.89 -9.34 -8.51
N PRO A 198 -3.94 -10.06 -9.14
CA PRO A 198 -3.56 -9.79 -10.52
C PRO A 198 -4.74 -10.08 -11.46
N GLU A 199 -4.78 -9.37 -12.58
CA GLU A 199 -5.83 -9.54 -13.58
C GLU A 199 -5.87 -10.98 -14.11
N GLY A 200 -7.03 -11.64 -13.98
CA GLY A 200 -7.26 -13.02 -14.45
C GLY A 200 -7.39 -14.08 -13.35
N GLU A 201 -7.09 -13.73 -12.11
CA GLU A 201 -7.32 -14.59 -10.95
C GLU A 201 -8.57 -14.08 -10.19
N ARG A 202 -9.68 -14.80 -10.31
CA ARG A 202 -10.90 -14.61 -9.52
C ARG A 202 -11.12 -15.83 -8.63
#